data_AF-A0A975MFS1-F1
#
_entry.id   AF-A0A975MFS1-F1
#
_cell.length_a   1.000
_cell.length_b   1.000
_cell.length_c   1.000
_cell.angle_alpha   90.00
_cell.angle_beta   90.00
_cell.angle_gamma   90.00
#
_symmetry.space_group_name_H-M   'P 1'
#
loop_
_entity.id
_entity.type
_entity.pdbx_description
1 polymer ?
#
loop_
_entity_poly.entity_id
_entity_poly.type
_entity_poly.pdbx_seq_one_letter_code
_entity_poly.pdbx_strand_id
1 'polypeptide(L)'
;MNLYAVTERVERLLREAHEQRRADWLAERRERLEDPAKAAPAANEIRGIVHGMGGLLDLWPDVEDRDHARRIRNELHDLAERIIELTDPSASGPDDDARHA
;
A
#
# COMPACT_ATOMS: atom_id res chain seq x y z
N MET A 1 5.00 2.79 11.54
CA MET A 1 4.05 3.48 10.63
C MET A 1 2.82 2.60 10.47
N ASN A 2 1.61 3.19 10.51
CA ASN A 2 0.34 2.48 10.29
C ASN A 2 -0.06 2.49 8.80
N LEU A 3 -1.08 1.73 8.42
CA LEU A 3 -1.49 1.59 7.00
C LEU A 3 -1.89 2.95 6.38
N TYR A 4 -2.53 3.82 7.15
CA TYR A 4 -2.92 5.16 6.71
C TYR A 4 -1.69 6.01 6.33
N ALA A 5 -0.67 6.05 7.18
CA ALA A 5 0.55 6.81 6.91
C ALA A 5 1.39 6.21 5.77
N VAL A 6 1.41 4.87 5.64
CA VAL A 6 2.06 4.19 4.51
C VAL A 6 1.37 4.58 3.20
N THR A 7 0.05 4.48 3.15
CA THR A 7 -0.73 4.80 1.95
C THR A 7 -0.67 6.28 1.59
N GLU A 8 -0.63 7.19 2.58
CA GLU A 8 -0.37 8.62 2.31
C GLU A 8 1.00 8.84 1.67
N ARG A 9 2.04 8.13 2.12
CA ARG A 9 3.37 8.27 1.53
C ARG A 9 3.42 7.73 0.10
N VAL A 10 2.79 6.57 -0.14
CA VAL A 10 2.64 6.01 -1.49
C VAL A 10 1.89 6.97 -2.40
N GLU A 11 0.80 7.60 -1.92
CA GLU A 11 0.04 8.59 -2.68
C GLU A 11 0.95 9.74 -3.15
N ARG A 12 1.78 10.30 -2.27
CA ARG A 12 2.72 11.37 -2.64
C ARG A 12 3.71 10.93 -3.71
N LEU A 13 4.30 9.73 -3.55
CA LEU A 13 5.25 9.18 -4.52
C LEU A 13 4.60 8.90 -5.88
N LEU A 14 3.35 8.44 -5.90
CA LEU A 14 2.58 8.26 -7.13
C LEU A 14 2.33 9.60 -7.83
N ARG A 15 2.02 10.67 -7.08
CA ARG A 15 1.89 12.02 -7.65
C ARG A 15 3.22 12.53 -8.22
N GLU A 16 4.33 12.29 -7.52
CA GLU A 16 5.69 12.59 -7.99
C GLU A 16 6.04 11.80 -9.27
N ALA A 17 5.54 10.57 -9.39
CA ALA A 17 5.73 9.69 -10.55
C ALA A 17 4.74 9.95 -11.71
N HIS A 18 3.88 10.97 -11.62
CA HIS A 18 2.83 11.27 -12.59
C HIS A 18 1.75 10.18 -12.75
N GLU A 19 1.46 9.46 -11.67
CA GLU A 19 0.44 8.41 -11.57
C GLU A 19 -0.84 8.93 -10.89
N GLN A 20 -1.42 10.03 -11.38
CA GLN A 20 -2.55 10.73 -10.74
C GLN A 20 -3.76 9.82 -10.49
N ARG A 21 -4.15 9.00 -11.47
CA ARG A 21 -5.31 8.09 -11.33
C ARG A 21 -5.13 7.10 -10.19
N ARG A 22 -3.90 6.59 -9.99
CA ARG A 22 -3.60 5.64 -8.92
C ARG A 22 -3.51 6.34 -7.56
N ALA A 23 -2.93 7.54 -7.54
CA ALA A 23 -2.88 8.36 -6.33
C ALA A 23 -4.30 8.69 -5.84
N ASP A 24 -5.19 9.12 -6.73
CA ASP A 24 -6.57 9.46 -6.37
C ASP A 24 -7.37 8.23 -5.95
N TRP A 25 -7.19 7.09 -6.64
CA TRP A 25 -7.76 5.81 -6.23
C TRP A 25 -7.30 5.39 -4.83
N LEU A 26 -6.01 5.56 -4.52
CA LEU A 26 -5.44 5.22 -3.22
C LEU A 26 -5.95 6.15 -2.10
N ALA A 27 -6.08 7.45 -2.40
CA ALA A 27 -6.64 8.43 -1.48
C ALA A 27 -8.09 8.07 -1.09
N GLU A 28 -8.93 7.71 -2.08
CA GLU A 28 -10.32 7.29 -1.85
C GLU A 28 -10.40 6.05 -0.95
N ARG A 29 -9.50 5.07 -1.12
CA ARG A 29 -9.47 3.87 -0.25
C ARG A 29 -8.94 4.18 1.14
N ARG A 30 -7.97 5.08 1.25
CA ARG A 30 -7.40 5.52 2.53
C ARG A 30 -8.46 6.18 3.42
N GLU A 31 -9.34 7.02 2.85
CA GLU A 31 -10.48 7.60 3.59
C GLU A 31 -11.41 6.52 4.17
N ARG A 32 -11.60 5.40 3.45
CA ARG A 32 -12.41 4.26 3.93
C ARG A 32 -11.78 3.50 5.09
N LEU A 33 -10.49 3.68 5.37
CA LEU A 33 -9.83 3.06 6.53
C LEU A 33 -10.30 3.66 7.87
N GLU A 34 -10.85 4.87 7.85
CA GLU A 34 -11.37 5.55 9.05
C GLU A 34 -12.74 5.02 9.47
N ASP A 35 -13.46 4.35 8.56
CA ASP A 35 -14.75 3.70 8.81
C ASP A 35 -14.54 2.22 9.17
N PRO A 36 -14.81 1.79 10.42
CA PRO A 36 -14.57 0.40 10.85
C PRO A 36 -15.29 -0.64 9.99
N ALA A 37 -16.46 -0.32 9.42
CA ALA A 37 -17.20 -1.24 8.56
C ALA A 37 -16.56 -1.40 7.16
N LYS A 38 -15.74 -0.43 6.74
CA LYS A 38 -15.06 -0.42 5.44
C LYS A 38 -13.55 -0.65 5.53
N ALA A 39 -12.97 -0.62 6.73
CA ALA A 39 -11.53 -0.72 6.92
C ALA A 39 -10.94 -2.04 6.39
N ALA A 40 -11.54 -3.18 6.72
CA ALA A 40 -11.08 -4.49 6.23
C ALA A 40 -11.15 -4.63 4.70
N PRO A 41 -12.29 -4.34 4.01
CA PRO A 41 -12.32 -4.41 2.56
C PRO A 41 -11.39 -3.37 1.90
N ALA A 42 -11.29 -2.15 2.44
CA ALA A 42 -10.36 -1.13 1.93
C ALA A 42 -8.89 -1.55 2.06
N ALA A 43 -8.51 -2.17 3.19
CA ALA A 43 -7.17 -2.71 3.39
C ALA A 43 -6.84 -3.82 2.37
N ASN A 44 -7.81 -4.69 2.05
CA ASN A 44 -7.64 -5.72 1.03
C ASN A 44 -7.55 -5.13 -0.39
N GLU A 45 -8.35 -4.12 -0.71
CA GLU A 45 -8.22 -3.37 -1.98
C GLU A 45 -6.83 -2.74 -2.10
N ILE A 46 -6.36 -2.04 -1.06
CA ILE A 46 -5.04 -1.43 -0.99
C ILE A 46 -3.94 -2.47 -1.19
N ARG A 47 -4.03 -3.64 -0.56
CA ARG A 47 -3.10 -4.74 -0.80
C ARG A 47 -3.05 -5.15 -2.28
N GLY A 48 -4.19 -5.11 -2.96
CA GLY A 48 -4.30 -5.40 -4.39
C GLY A 48 -3.49 -4.46 -5.30
N ILE A 49 -3.21 -3.22 -4.90
CA ILE A 49 -2.36 -2.32 -5.70
C ILE A 49 -0.88 -2.72 -5.70
N VAL A 50 -0.46 -3.50 -4.70
CA VAL A 50 0.90 -4.04 -4.62
C VAL A 50 1.09 -5.15 -5.65
N HIS A 51 0.10 -6.04 -5.77
CA HIS A 51 0.18 -7.25 -6.57
C HIS A 51 -0.73 -7.17 -7.81
N GLY A 52 -0.12 -7.04 -8.98
CA GLY A 52 -0.80 -7.07 -10.28
C GLY A 52 0.13 -6.62 -11.39
N MET A 53 -0.20 -6.93 -12.64
CA MET A 53 0.53 -6.35 -13.79
C MET A 53 0.40 -4.84 -13.73
N GLY A 54 1.54 -4.17 -13.57
CA GLY A 54 1.54 -2.73 -13.34
C GLY A 54 1.11 -2.36 -11.92
N GLY A 55 1.38 -3.18 -10.89
CA GLY A 55 1.26 -2.79 -9.48
C GLY A 55 2.38 -1.83 -9.06
N LEU A 56 2.49 -1.53 -7.76
CA LEU A 56 3.56 -0.67 -7.24
C LEU A 56 4.97 -1.21 -7.54
N LEU A 57 5.14 -2.54 -7.51
CA LEU A 57 6.43 -3.21 -7.74
C LEU A 57 6.89 -3.13 -9.21
N ASP A 58 5.95 -2.98 -10.14
CA ASP A 58 6.22 -2.88 -11.58
C ASP A 58 6.32 -1.42 -12.05
N LEU A 59 6.09 -0.45 -11.16
CA LEU A 59 6.02 0.95 -11.55
C LEU A 59 7.39 1.48 -11.97
N TRP A 60 7.44 2.06 -13.16
CA TRP A 60 8.58 2.86 -13.61
C TRP A 60 8.18 4.33 -13.64
N PRO A 61 8.69 5.17 -12.71
CA PRO A 61 8.32 6.58 -12.65
C PRO A 61 8.67 7.33 -13.94
N ASP A 62 7.71 8.10 -14.47
CA ASP A 62 7.91 8.97 -15.63
C ASP A 62 8.45 10.34 -15.18
N VAL A 63 9.73 10.34 -14.77
CA VAL A 63 10.45 11.53 -14.32
C VAL A 63 11.78 11.67 -15.08
N GLU A 64 12.15 12.90 -15.42
CA GLU A 64 13.34 13.17 -16.26
C GLU A 64 14.66 12.77 -15.56
N ASP A 65 14.72 12.94 -14.24
CA ASP A 65 15.88 12.60 -13.43
C ASP A 65 15.88 11.10 -13.06
N ARG A 66 16.89 10.38 -13.55
CA ARG A 66 17.05 8.94 -13.32
C ARG A 66 17.31 8.57 -11.85
N ASP A 67 18.04 9.39 -11.12
CA ASP A 67 18.31 9.14 -9.70
C ASP A 67 17.07 9.42 -8.86
N HIS A 68 16.29 10.42 -9.25
CA HIS A 68 14.97 10.66 -8.69
C HIS A 68 14.01 9.50 -8.95
N ALA A 69 13.95 8.99 -10.19
CA ALA A 69 13.14 7.82 -10.57
C ALA A 69 13.53 6.59 -9.74
N ARG A 70 14.84 6.35 -9.58
CA ARG A 70 15.36 5.24 -8.77
C ARG A 70 14.95 5.38 -7.30
N ARG A 71 15.03 6.58 -6.72
CA ARG A 71 14.60 6.84 -5.34
C ARG A 71 13.11 6.51 -5.17
N ILE A 72 12.25 7.05 -6.04
CA ILE A 72 10.81 6.80 -5.99
C ILE A 72 10.53 5.30 -6.04
N ARG A 73 11.13 4.58 -6.99
CA ARG A 73 10.90 3.14 -7.15
C ARG A 73 11.35 2.34 -5.92
N ASN A 74 12.53 2.62 -5.39
CA ASN A 74 13.02 1.91 -4.21
C ASN A 74 12.09 2.17 -3.00
N GLU A 75 11.66 3.41 -2.81
CA GLU A 75 10.77 3.76 -1.71
C GLU A 75 9.37 3.15 -1.88
N LEU A 76 8.84 3.08 -3.11
CA LEU A 76 7.60 2.37 -3.41
C LEU A 76 7.72 0.86 -3.15
N HIS A 77 8.88 0.27 -3.38
CA HIS A 77 9.14 -1.14 -3.07
C HIS A 77 9.07 -1.39 -1.56
N ASP A 78 9.80 -0.59 -0.77
CA ASP A 78 9.80 -0.69 0.69
C ASP A 78 8.39 -0.49 1.29
N LEU A 79 7.63 0.47 0.75
CA LEU A 79 6.26 0.74 1.19
C LEU A 79 5.29 -0.36 0.75
N ALA A 80 5.51 -0.98 -0.40
CA ALA A 80 4.71 -2.11 -0.87
C ALA A 80 4.86 -3.33 0.05
N GLU A 81 6.08 -3.67 0.46
CA GLU A 81 6.32 -4.69 1.49
C GLU A 81 5.60 -4.34 2.78
N ARG A 82 5.67 -3.07 3.20
CA ARG A 82 5.00 -2.62 4.41
C ARG A 82 3.46 -2.68 4.32
N ILE A 83 2.88 -2.44 3.15
CA ILE A 83 1.45 -2.64 2.90
C ILE A 83 1.10 -4.13 3.09
N ILE A 84 1.90 -5.05 2.53
CA ILE A 84 1.67 -6.49 2.68
C ILE A 84 1.67 -6.86 4.16
N GLU A 85 2.70 -6.46 4.92
CA GLU A 85 2.80 -6.76 6.37
C GLU A 85 1.61 -6.24 7.17
N LEU A 86 1.13 -5.03 6.87
CA LEU A 86 0.04 -4.38 7.59
C LEU A 86 -1.35 -4.87 7.17
N THR A 87 -1.44 -5.61 6.06
CA THR A 87 -2.69 -6.14 5.51
C THR A 87 -2.72 -7.67 5.49
N ASP A 88 -1.65 -8.34 5.93
CA ASP A 88 -1.63 -9.79 6.07
C ASP A 88 -2.36 -10.19 7.37
N PRO A 89 -3.51 -10.88 7.28
CA PRO A 89 -4.21 -11.37 8.46
C PRO A 89 -3.36 -12.37 9.27
N SER A 90 -2.35 -12.99 8.66
CA SER A 90 -1.44 -13.96 9.30
C SER A 90 -0.38 -13.30 10.18
N ALA A 91 -0.13 -12.00 10.02
CA ALA A 91 0.79 -11.23 10.86
C ALA A 91 0.19 -10.91 12.25
N SER A 92 -1.13 -11.08 12.39
CA SER A 92 -1.79 -11.27 13.68
C SER A 92 -1.77 -12.77 13.95
N GLY A 93 -0.90 -13.23 14.85
CA GLY A 93 -0.68 -14.66 15.07
C GLY A 93 -1.97 -15.44 15.41
N PRO A 94 -1.94 -16.78 15.30
CA PRO A 94 -3.02 -17.61 15.83
C PRO A 94 -3.12 -17.37 17.34
N ASP A 95 -4.18 -16.70 17.80
CA ASP A 95 -4.52 -16.71 19.22
C ASP A 95 -4.81 -18.17 19.63
N ASP A 96 -4.12 -18.55 20.69
CA ASP A 96 -3.94 -19.86 21.30
C ASP A 96 -5.28 -20.33 21.92
N ASP A 97 -6.22 -20.84 21.12
CA ASP A 97 -7.46 -21.48 21.65
C ASP A 97 -7.61 -22.94 21.19
N ALA A 98 -6.47 -23.64 21.15
CA ALA A 98 -6.41 -25.09 20.98
C ALA A 98 -5.92 -25.80 22.26
N ARG A 99 -6.33 -25.30 23.43
CA ARG A 99 -5.99 -25.91 24.73
C ARG A 99 -7.17 -26.00 25.68
N HIS A 100 -8.28 -26.60 25.26
CA HIS A 100 -9.18 -27.31 26.18
C HIS A 100 -9.93 -28.41 25.40
N ALA A 101 -9.22 -29.51 25.15
CA ALA A 101 -9.80 -30.82 24.89
C ALA A 101 -9.53 -31.71 26.11
#